data_AF-A0A316FV47-F1
#
_entry.id   AF-A0A316FV47-F1
#
_cell.length_a   1.000
_cell.length_b   1.000
_cell.length_c   1.000
_cell.angle_alpha   90.00
_cell.angle_beta   90.00
_cell.angle_gamma   90.00
#
_symmetry.space_group_name_H-M   'P 1'
#
loop_
_entity.id
_entity.type
_entity.pdbx_description
1 polymer ?
#
loop_
_entity_poly.entity_id
_entity_poly.type
_entity_poly.pdbx_seq_one_letter_code
_entity_poly.pdbx_strand_id
1 'polypeptide(L)'
;MTVLEQAMIDAAADPRSAAWDVVWHESINQGDAVLGSERLLPWLADACAGFTVGEREKALVLGGLIAVDIVGRDREQYAPEIAALRALTIENLAAGASDERMFVYMQQAVLGFDGDDTWGRQLDLINDGEVGVECPSCEAEQLLSLDPTDSRIEPDLSVSLAARLHAEALTSGFPEVAATVGLLFGRCSCPECGAEFRVAERVAA
;
A
#
# COMPACT_ATOMS: atom_id res chain seq x y z
N MET A 1 -21.27 -7.19 -23.31
CA MET A 1 -20.94 -6.08 -22.42
C MET A 1 -21.43 -6.41 -21.04
N THR A 2 -20.53 -6.92 -20.21
CA THR A 2 -20.77 -7.16 -18.78
C THR A 2 -20.84 -5.83 -18.02
N VAL A 3 -21.29 -5.86 -16.77
CA VAL A 3 -21.28 -4.68 -15.89
C VAL A 3 -19.86 -4.14 -15.70
N LEU A 4 -18.89 -5.04 -15.51
CA LEU A 4 -17.47 -4.69 -15.39
C LEU A 4 -16.92 -4.07 -16.69
N GLU A 5 -17.23 -4.63 -17.86
CA GLU A 5 -16.76 -4.09 -19.15
C GLU A 5 -17.25 -2.64 -19.36
N GLN A 6 -18.51 -2.35 -19.01
CA GLN A 6 -19.03 -0.98 -19.09
C GLN A 6 -18.37 -0.07 -18.06
N ALA A 7 -18.18 -0.55 -16.82
CA ALA A 7 -17.52 0.22 -15.78
C ALA A 7 -16.08 0.60 -16.17
N MET A 8 -15.33 -0.30 -16.79
CA MET A 8 -13.98 -0.02 -17.29
C MET A 8 -13.97 1.09 -18.35
N ILE A 9 -14.97 1.14 -19.24
CA ILE A 9 -15.10 2.19 -20.25
C ILE A 9 -15.35 3.54 -19.57
N ASP A 10 -16.31 3.58 -18.65
CA ASP A 10 -16.70 4.82 -17.96
C ASP A 10 -15.59 5.34 -17.03
N ALA A 11 -14.87 4.43 -16.38
CA ALA A 11 -13.73 4.73 -15.51
C ALA A 11 -12.54 5.29 -16.31
N ALA A 12 -12.25 4.73 -17.50
CA ALA A 12 -11.19 5.23 -18.37
C ALA A 12 -11.53 6.59 -19.02
N ALA A 13 -12.82 6.91 -19.15
CA ALA A 13 -13.27 8.20 -19.70
C ALA A 13 -13.24 9.34 -18.66
N ASP A 14 -13.43 9.03 -17.37
CA ASP A 14 -13.39 10.00 -16.28
C ASP A 14 -12.73 9.41 -15.03
N PRO A 15 -11.54 9.90 -14.61
CA PRO A 15 -10.84 9.41 -13.41
C PRO A 15 -11.62 9.61 -12.12
N ARG A 16 -12.66 10.46 -12.13
CA ARG A 16 -13.55 10.72 -10.98
C ARG A 16 -14.87 9.95 -11.05
N SER A 17 -15.07 9.13 -12.08
CA SER A 17 -16.28 8.33 -12.24
C SER A 17 -16.50 7.37 -11.07
N ALA A 18 -17.74 7.23 -10.64
CA ALA A 18 -18.15 6.19 -9.68
C ALA A 18 -17.98 4.77 -10.24
N ALA A 19 -17.75 4.62 -11.55
CA ALA A 19 -17.43 3.34 -12.17
C ALA A 19 -16.13 2.72 -11.62
N TRP A 20 -15.22 3.52 -11.08
CA TRP A 20 -14.04 3.02 -10.36
C TRP A 20 -14.41 2.16 -9.16
N ASP A 21 -15.51 2.46 -8.47
CA ASP A 21 -15.96 1.65 -7.34
C ASP A 21 -16.40 0.26 -7.82
N VAL A 22 -17.06 0.16 -8.97
CA VAL A 22 -17.43 -1.14 -9.56
C VAL A 22 -16.18 -1.93 -9.95
N VAL A 23 -15.23 -1.30 -10.65
CA VAL A 23 -13.97 -1.95 -11.02
C VAL A 23 -13.25 -2.46 -9.77
N TRP A 24 -13.20 -1.65 -8.71
CA TRP A 24 -12.56 -2.03 -7.45
C TRP A 24 -13.23 -3.25 -6.79
N HIS A 25 -14.54 -3.22 -6.57
CA HIS A 25 -15.26 -4.30 -5.88
C HIS A 25 -15.25 -5.62 -6.67
N GLU A 26 -15.20 -5.56 -8.00
CA GLU A 26 -15.13 -6.75 -8.84
C GLU A 26 -13.71 -7.33 -8.93
N SER A 27 -12.68 -6.54 -8.64
CA SER A 27 -11.28 -6.94 -8.77
C SER A 27 -10.56 -7.20 -7.45
N ILE A 28 -11.06 -6.66 -6.34
CA ILE A 28 -10.50 -6.80 -4.99
C ILE A 28 -11.57 -7.33 -4.03
N ASN A 29 -11.23 -8.37 -3.26
CA ASN A 29 -12.06 -8.94 -2.21
C ASN A 29 -11.29 -8.95 -0.89
N GLN A 30 -11.74 -8.14 0.09
CA GLN A 30 -11.14 -8.02 1.43
C GLN A 30 -9.62 -7.71 1.41
N GLY A 31 -9.18 -6.90 0.44
CA GLY A 31 -7.78 -6.50 0.29
C GLY A 31 -6.98 -7.35 -0.69
N ASP A 32 -7.47 -8.53 -1.06
CA ASP A 32 -6.80 -9.43 -2.00
C ASP A 32 -7.39 -9.33 -3.41
N ALA A 33 -6.57 -9.51 -4.44
CA ALA A 33 -7.01 -9.57 -5.82
C ALA A 33 -7.88 -10.82 -6.06
N VAL A 34 -9.05 -10.59 -6.67
CA VAL A 34 -9.88 -11.66 -7.21
C VAL A 34 -9.12 -12.37 -8.33
N LEU A 35 -9.20 -13.71 -8.39
CA LEU A 35 -8.56 -14.51 -9.44
C LEU A 35 -8.98 -14.01 -10.83
N GLY A 36 -8.01 -13.68 -11.69
CA GLY A 36 -8.26 -13.13 -13.02
C GLY A 36 -8.06 -11.61 -13.12
N SER A 37 -7.96 -10.91 -11.99
CA SER A 37 -7.73 -9.46 -11.93
C SER A 37 -6.39 -9.03 -12.54
N GLU A 38 -5.41 -9.92 -12.68
CA GLU A 38 -4.14 -9.64 -13.35
C GLU A 38 -4.31 -9.15 -14.79
N ARG A 39 -5.43 -9.55 -15.42
CA ARG A 39 -5.81 -9.14 -16.77
C ARG A 39 -6.19 -7.66 -16.88
N LEU A 40 -6.37 -6.97 -15.75
CA LEU A 40 -6.65 -5.54 -15.70
C LEU A 40 -5.37 -4.70 -15.80
N LEU A 41 -4.18 -5.25 -15.56
CA LEU A 41 -2.92 -4.49 -15.57
C LEU A 41 -2.66 -3.74 -16.89
N PRO A 42 -2.86 -4.34 -18.10
CA PRO A 42 -2.72 -3.60 -19.35
C PRO A 42 -3.71 -2.44 -19.47
N TRP A 43 -4.98 -2.67 -19.09
CA TRP A 43 -6.01 -1.62 -19.14
C TRP A 43 -5.73 -0.48 -18.16
N LEU A 44 -5.23 -0.79 -16.95
CA LEU A 44 -4.82 0.21 -15.96
C LEU A 44 -3.65 1.05 -16.48
N ALA A 45 -2.65 0.42 -17.12
CA ALA A 45 -1.51 1.13 -17.70
C ALA A 45 -1.97 2.12 -18.80
N ASP A 46 -2.86 1.67 -19.69
CA ASP A 46 -3.44 2.50 -20.74
C ASP A 46 -4.29 3.66 -20.18
N ALA A 47 -5.14 3.39 -19.18
CA ALA A 47 -5.96 4.41 -18.53
C ALA A 47 -5.10 5.48 -17.86
N CYS A 48 -4.09 5.07 -17.08
CA CYS A 48 -3.16 5.99 -16.42
C CYS A 48 -2.39 6.86 -17.41
N ALA A 49 -1.99 6.31 -18.57
CA ALA A 49 -1.32 7.08 -19.62
C ALA A 49 -2.21 8.17 -20.23
N GLY A 50 -3.53 7.98 -20.22
CA GLY A 50 -4.52 8.97 -20.68
C GLY A 50 -4.84 10.07 -19.67
N PHE A 51 -4.54 9.86 -18.38
CA PHE A 51 -4.82 10.81 -17.31
C PHE A 51 -3.67 11.77 -17.05
N THR A 52 -4.00 12.94 -16.51
CA THR A 52 -2.98 13.83 -15.92
C THR A 52 -2.42 13.21 -14.65
N VAL A 53 -1.23 13.66 -14.22
CA VAL A 53 -0.50 13.06 -13.09
C VAL A 53 -1.41 12.90 -11.87
N GLY A 54 -2.00 13.96 -11.32
CA GLY A 54 -2.86 13.86 -10.13
C GLY A 54 -4.15 13.03 -10.27
N GLU A 55 -4.56 12.65 -11.48
CA GLU A 55 -5.79 11.89 -11.73
C GLU A 55 -5.59 10.37 -11.68
N ARG A 56 -4.35 9.89 -11.67
CA ARG A 56 -4.01 8.46 -11.79
C ARG A 56 -4.12 7.67 -10.49
N GLU A 57 -4.23 8.35 -9.35
CA GLU A 57 -4.07 7.78 -8.01
C GLU A 57 -4.89 6.50 -7.78
N LYS A 58 -6.21 6.52 -8.03
CA LYS A 58 -7.06 5.33 -7.83
C LYS A 58 -6.63 4.13 -8.68
N ALA A 59 -6.29 4.39 -9.94
CA ALA A 59 -5.87 3.36 -10.89
C ALA A 59 -4.52 2.76 -10.50
N LEU A 60 -3.57 3.59 -10.04
CA LEU A 60 -2.24 3.16 -9.61
C LEU A 60 -2.29 2.36 -8.32
N VAL A 61 -3.11 2.77 -7.34
CA VAL A 61 -3.32 1.99 -6.11
C VAL A 61 -3.92 0.63 -6.43
N LEU A 62 -4.97 0.58 -7.26
CA LEU A 62 -5.57 -0.70 -7.66
C LEU A 62 -4.56 -1.61 -8.37
N GLY A 63 -3.76 -1.06 -9.28
CA GLY A 63 -2.69 -1.80 -9.96
C GLY A 63 -1.65 -2.35 -8.98
N GLY A 64 -1.32 -1.59 -7.94
CA GLY A 64 -0.41 -2.01 -6.88
C GLY A 64 -0.93 -3.23 -6.14
N LEU A 65 -2.18 -3.16 -5.65
CA LEU A 65 -2.84 -4.27 -4.96
C LEU A 65 -2.89 -5.55 -5.81
N ILE A 66 -3.29 -5.41 -7.09
CA ILE A 66 -3.29 -6.54 -8.03
C ILE A 66 -1.87 -7.11 -8.21
N ALA A 67 -0.85 -6.26 -8.32
CA ALA A 67 0.53 -6.68 -8.55
C ALA A 67 1.14 -7.45 -7.37
N VAL A 68 0.68 -7.22 -6.13
CA VAL A 68 1.12 -7.97 -4.95
C VAL A 68 0.73 -9.45 -5.05
N ASP A 69 -0.48 -9.74 -5.54
CA ASP A 69 -1.02 -11.11 -5.65
C ASP A 69 -0.46 -11.91 -6.84
N ILE A 70 0.23 -11.24 -7.75
CA ILE A 70 0.77 -11.88 -8.96
C ILE A 70 2.18 -12.40 -8.72
N VAL A 71 2.33 -13.73 -8.85
CA VAL A 71 3.58 -14.46 -8.59
C VAL A 71 4.03 -15.30 -9.79
N GLY A 72 5.33 -15.61 -9.84
CA GLY A 72 5.90 -16.54 -10.81
C GLY A 72 5.65 -16.14 -12.27
N ARG A 73 5.12 -17.07 -13.07
CA ARG A 73 4.93 -16.90 -14.52
C ARG A 73 3.96 -15.76 -14.87
N ASP A 74 2.94 -15.54 -14.04
CA ASP A 74 2.00 -14.45 -14.30
C ASP A 74 2.69 -13.10 -14.10
N ARG A 75 3.61 -12.99 -13.12
CA ARG A 75 4.40 -11.77 -12.90
C ARG A 75 5.34 -11.49 -14.07
N GLU A 76 5.98 -12.53 -14.61
CA GLU A 76 6.81 -12.42 -15.80
C GLU A 76 6.00 -11.98 -17.03
N GLN A 77 4.78 -12.50 -17.16
CA GLN A 77 3.88 -12.15 -18.26
C GLN A 77 3.49 -10.66 -18.25
N TYR A 78 3.19 -10.09 -17.08
CA TYR A 78 2.77 -8.69 -16.93
C TYR A 78 3.90 -7.75 -16.49
N ALA A 79 5.16 -8.17 -16.60
CA ALA A 79 6.31 -7.37 -16.19
C ALA A 79 6.38 -5.99 -16.88
N PRO A 80 6.05 -5.83 -18.18
CA PRO A 80 6.03 -4.51 -18.82
C PRO A 80 5.00 -3.56 -18.19
N GLU A 81 3.78 -4.04 -17.92
CA GLU A 81 2.70 -3.27 -17.33
C GLU A 81 3.01 -2.89 -15.88
N ILE A 82 3.55 -3.83 -15.09
CA ILE A 82 4.01 -3.58 -13.72
C ILE A 82 5.09 -2.48 -13.72
N ALA A 83 6.07 -2.56 -14.62
CA ALA A 83 7.13 -1.55 -14.72
C ALA A 83 6.58 -0.17 -15.14
N ALA A 84 5.63 -0.12 -16.07
CA ALA A 84 4.99 1.12 -16.50
C ALA A 84 4.18 1.77 -15.38
N LEU A 85 3.32 1.00 -14.71
CA LEU A 85 2.52 1.47 -13.58
C LEU A 85 3.41 1.97 -12.45
N ARG A 86 4.47 1.23 -12.11
CA ARG A 86 5.45 1.67 -11.10
C ARG A 86 6.08 3.02 -11.43
N ALA A 87 6.47 3.23 -12.69
CA ALA A 87 7.06 4.49 -13.13
C ALA A 87 6.07 5.66 -13.01
N LEU A 88 4.80 5.42 -13.37
CA LEU A 88 3.72 6.39 -13.23
C LEU A 88 3.41 6.69 -11.75
N THR A 89 3.48 5.70 -10.87
CA THR A 89 3.34 5.90 -9.41
C THR A 89 4.42 6.80 -8.85
N ILE A 90 5.68 6.60 -9.25
CA ILE A 90 6.80 7.44 -8.83
C ILE A 90 6.65 8.87 -9.37
N GLU A 91 6.23 9.02 -10.63
CA GLU A 91 5.93 10.34 -11.22
C GLU A 91 4.83 11.07 -10.42
N ASN A 92 3.75 10.36 -10.06
CA ASN A 92 2.67 10.89 -9.23
C ASN A 92 3.15 11.34 -7.86
N LEU A 93 3.88 10.48 -7.15
CA LEU A 93 4.43 10.81 -5.82
C LEU A 93 5.34 12.05 -5.88
N ALA A 94 6.15 12.18 -6.94
CA ALA A 94 7.01 13.33 -7.15
C ALA A 94 6.23 14.63 -7.44
N ALA A 95 5.05 14.54 -8.04
CA ALA A 95 4.17 15.69 -8.25
C ALA A 95 3.35 16.07 -7.00
N GLY A 96 3.31 15.19 -5.99
CA GLY A 96 2.58 15.36 -4.75
C GLY A 96 1.29 14.54 -4.73
N ALA A 97 1.13 13.72 -3.69
CA ALA A 97 -0.12 13.00 -3.42
C ALA A 97 -1.23 13.99 -3.01
N SER A 98 -2.48 13.63 -3.28
CA SER A 98 -3.65 14.45 -2.95
C SER A 98 -3.84 14.67 -1.45
N ASP A 99 -3.57 13.65 -0.64
CA ASP A 99 -3.56 13.70 0.82
C ASP A 99 -2.61 12.66 1.44
N GLU A 100 -2.51 12.66 2.77
CA GLU A 100 -1.64 11.75 3.54
C GLU A 100 -2.01 10.26 3.37
N ARG A 101 -3.30 9.95 3.23
CA ARG A 101 -3.77 8.57 3.06
C ARG A 101 -3.43 8.04 1.68
N MET A 102 -3.66 8.85 0.65
CA MET A 102 -3.28 8.54 -0.71
C MET A 102 -1.75 8.44 -0.86
N PHE A 103 -0.97 9.24 -0.13
CA PHE A 103 0.47 9.07 -0.09
C PHE A 103 0.87 7.66 0.38
N VAL A 104 0.31 7.18 1.48
CA VAL A 104 0.57 5.82 2.01
C VAL A 104 0.16 4.75 1.01
N TYR A 105 -1.04 4.84 0.43
CA TYR A 105 -1.50 3.86 -0.57
C TYR A 105 -0.63 3.84 -1.83
N MET A 106 -0.13 4.99 -2.27
CA MET A 106 0.77 5.07 -3.42
C MET A 106 2.15 4.48 -3.11
N GLN A 107 2.66 4.67 -1.90
CA GLN A 107 3.90 4.03 -1.43
C GLN A 107 3.74 2.51 -1.34
N GLN A 108 2.59 2.04 -0.85
CA GLN A 108 2.22 0.64 -0.85
C GLN A 108 2.15 0.07 -2.26
N ALA A 109 1.57 0.81 -3.21
CA ALA A 109 1.52 0.42 -4.60
C ALA A 109 2.93 0.25 -5.21
N VAL A 110 3.87 1.15 -4.91
CA VAL A 110 5.28 0.99 -5.33
C VAL A 110 5.85 -0.33 -4.83
N LEU A 111 5.62 -0.67 -3.56
CA LEU A 111 6.10 -1.91 -2.95
C LEU A 111 5.48 -3.16 -3.62
N GLY A 112 4.18 -3.12 -3.93
CA GLY A 112 3.53 -4.19 -4.69
C GLY A 112 4.09 -4.38 -6.10
N PHE A 113 4.38 -3.28 -6.80
CA PHE A 113 5.05 -3.34 -8.09
C PHE A 113 6.51 -3.82 -7.98
N ASP A 114 7.19 -3.53 -6.88
CA ASP A 114 8.52 -4.07 -6.56
C ASP A 114 8.50 -5.56 -6.17
N GLY A 115 7.32 -6.09 -5.84
CA GLY A 115 7.13 -7.49 -5.48
C GLY A 115 7.36 -7.77 -4.00
N ASP A 116 7.30 -6.72 -3.17
CA ASP A 116 7.25 -6.86 -1.71
C ASP A 116 5.82 -7.27 -1.32
N ASP A 117 5.65 -8.54 -0.99
CA ASP A 117 4.36 -9.15 -0.65
C ASP A 117 3.86 -8.75 0.74
N THR A 118 4.78 -8.40 1.64
CA THR A 118 4.47 -8.02 3.02
C THR A 118 4.00 -6.58 3.06
N TRP A 119 4.88 -5.64 2.67
CA TRP A 119 4.59 -4.22 2.76
C TRP A 119 3.79 -3.70 1.56
N GLY A 120 3.70 -4.46 0.48
CA GLY A 120 2.68 -4.24 -0.55
C GLY A 120 1.25 -4.49 -0.05
N ARG A 121 1.06 -5.24 1.06
CA ARG A 121 -0.25 -5.47 1.69
C ARG A 121 -0.47 -4.66 2.95
N GLN A 122 0.53 -4.58 3.81
CA GLN A 122 0.38 -4.19 5.21
C GLN A 122 0.77 -2.73 5.49
N LEU A 123 1.22 -1.96 4.49
CA LEU A 123 1.68 -0.59 4.74
C LEU A 123 0.51 0.37 5.11
N ASP A 124 -0.71 0.04 4.71
CA ASP A 124 -1.95 0.74 5.05
C ASP A 124 -2.29 0.69 6.54
N LEU A 125 -1.65 -0.16 7.34
CA LEU A 125 -1.68 -0.07 8.80
C LEU A 125 -1.28 1.33 9.31
N ILE A 126 -0.47 2.08 8.55
CA ILE A 126 -0.18 3.50 8.83
C ILE A 126 -1.47 4.34 8.79
N ASN A 127 -2.35 4.09 7.83
CA ASN A 127 -3.63 4.78 7.69
C ASN A 127 -4.65 4.34 8.76
N ASP A 128 -4.58 3.08 9.20
CA ASP A 128 -5.43 2.57 10.27
C ASP A 128 -5.05 3.16 11.63
N GLY A 129 -3.76 3.45 11.83
CA GLY A 129 -3.25 4.08 13.06
C GLY A 129 -3.12 3.11 14.23
N GLU A 130 -3.35 1.82 14.01
CA GLU A 130 -3.16 0.77 15.00
C GLU A 130 -2.67 -0.52 14.32
N VAL A 131 -2.00 -1.37 15.09
CA VAL A 131 -1.49 -2.65 14.58
C VAL A 131 -1.69 -3.76 15.60
N GLY A 132 -2.30 -4.85 15.15
CA GLY A 132 -2.42 -6.10 15.90
C GLY A 132 -1.15 -6.92 15.76
N VAL A 133 -0.53 -7.31 16.88
CA VAL A 133 0.66 -8.17 16.90
C VAL A 133 0.56 -9.22 18.00
N GLU A 134 1.15 -10.38 17.76
CA GLU A 134 1.30 -11.42 18.78
C GLU A 134 2.70 -11.35 19.41
N CYS A 135 2.79 -11.45 20.74
CA CYS A 135 4.09 -11.54 21.43
C CYS A 135 4.82 -12.84 21.04
N PRO A 136 6.07 -12.78 20.54
CA PRO A 136 6.80 -13.97 20.11
C PRO A 136 7.23 -14.89 21.27
N SER A 137 7.06 -14.48 22.53
CA SER A 137 7.47 -15.27 23.70
C SER A 137 6.32 -15.90 24.46
N CYS A 138 5.17 -15.22 24.58
CA CYS A 138 4.04 -15.70 25.38
C CYS A 138 2.72 -15.74 24.59
N GLU A 139 2.76 -15.47 23.29
CA GLU A 139 1.63 -15.55 22.36
C GLU A 139 0.46 -14.61 22.72
N ALA A 140 0.69 -13.65 23.62
CA ALA A 140 -0.32 -12.66 23.97
C ALA A 140 -0.56 -11.70 22.79
N GLU A 141 -1.82 -11.66 22.33
CA GLU A 141 -2.31 -10.69 21.35
C GLU A 141 -2.27 -9.26 21.93
N GLN A 142 -1.80 -8.32 21.13
CA GLN A 142 -1.69 -6.92 21.49
C GLN A 142 -2.17 -6.05 20.35
N LEU A 143 -3.02 -5.08 20.66
CA LEU A 143 -3.34 -3.97 19.76
C LEU A 143 -2.47 -2.77 20.19
N LEU A 144 -1.64 -2.29 19.28
CA LEU A 144 -0.70 -1.20 19.53
C LEU A 144 -1.12 0.04 18.74
N SER A 145 -1.21 1.18 19.43
CA SER A 145 -1.43 2.47 18.78
C SER A 145 -0.19 2.92 18.02
N LEU A 146 -0.38 3.42 16.80
CA LEU A 146 0.61 4.08 15.97
C LEU A 146 0.45 5.62 16.01
N ASP A 147 -0.27 6.15 17.00
CA ASP A 147 -0.31 7.57 17.34
C ASP A 147 0.89 7.93 18.25
N PRO A 148 1.79 8.85 17.86
CA PRO A 148 2.93 9.25 18.68
C PRO A 148 2.57 9.78 20.08
N THR A 149 1.33 10.20 20.31
CA THR A 149 0.86 10.71 21.60
C THR A 149 0.35 9.63 22.56
N ASP A 150 0.07 8.43 22.05
CA ASP A 150 -0.51 7.31 22.82
C ASP A 150 0.22 5.97 22.58
N SER A 151 1.33 5.98 21.83
CA SER A 151 2.08 4.76 21.53
C SER A 151 2.98 4.32 22.68
N ARG A 152 3.05 3.00 22.86
CA ARG A 152 4.05 2.31 23.70
C ARG A 152 5.24 1.82 22.89
N ILE A 153 5.27 2.12 21.59
CA ILE A 153 6.32 1.71 20.67
C ILE A 153 7.40 2.78 20.67
N GLU A 154 8.65 2.36 20.84
CA GLU A 154 9.81 3.19 20.60
C GLU A 154 10.09 3.23 19.09
N PRO A 155 10.06 4.42 18.43
CA PRO A 155 10.32 4.52 17.01
C PRO A 155 11.69 3.98 16.61
N ASP A 156 11.77 3.25 15.50
CA ASP A 156 13.04 2.70 14.99
C ASP A 156 13.11 2.86 13.45
N LEU A 157 14.15 3.55 12.98
CA LEU A 157 14.44 3.77 11.55
C LEU A 157 15.67 2.98 11.08
N SER A 158 16.12 1.99 11.84
CA SER A 158 17.28 1.16 11.48
C SER A 158 17.06 0.26 10.27
N VAL A 159 15.79 -0.03 9.93
CA VAL A 159 15.43 -0.75 8.70
C VAL A 159 15.50 0.20 7.52
N SER A 160 16.16 -0.21 6.43
CA SER A 160 16.34 0.64 5.23
C SER A 160 15.02 1.11 4.62
N LEU A 161 14.00 0.24 4.60
CA LEU A 161 12.65 0.59 4.16
C LEU A 161 12.04 1.67 5.05
N ALA A 162 12.13 1.52 6.38
CA ALA A 162 11.62 2.52 7.34
C ALA A 162 12.27 3.89 7.14
N ALA A 163 13.61 3.92 7.04
CA ALA A 163 14.35 5.17 6.80
C ALA A 163 13.95 5.84 5.48
N ARG A 164 13.75 5.05 4.41
CA ARG A 164 13.32 5.54 3.11
C ARG A 164 11.91 6.15 3.18
N LEU A 165 10.93 5.39 3.67
CA LEU A 165 9.54 5.82 3.75
C LEU A 165 9.38 7.07 4.63
N HIS A 166 10.09 7.11 5.77
CA HIS A 166 10.14 8.28 6.65
C HIS A 166 10.68 9.51 5.93
N ALA A 167 11.80 9.39 5.20
CA ALA A 167 12.39 10.51 4.46
C ALA A 167 11.51 10.99 3.29
N GLU A 168 10.88 10.06 2.58
CA GLU A 168 9.92 10.36 1.50
C GLU A 168 8.70 11.09 2.06
N ALA A 169 8.12 10.62 3.17
CA ALA A 169 7.00 11.27 3.85
C ALA A 169 7.33 12.72 4.28
N LEU A 170 8.50 12.95 4.88
CA LEU A 170 8.95 14.30 5.24
C LEU A 170 9.13 15.20 4.01
N THR A 171 9.71 14.66 2.94
CA THR A 171 9.92 15.40 1.68
C THR A 171 8.59 15.80 1.04
N SER A 172 7.58 14.94 1.14
CA SER A 172 6.22 15.17 0.65
C SER A 172 5.36 16.02 1.59
N GLY A 173 5.88 16.42 2.75
CA GLY A 173 5.18 17.29 3.70
C GLY A 173 4.18 16.57 4.62
N PHE A 174 4.35 15.26 4.84
CA PHE A 174 3.52 14.43 5.72
C PHE A 174 4.29 13.98 6.97
N PRO A 175 4.57 14.87 7.94
CA PRO A 175 5.35 14.54 9.13
C PRO A 175 4.67 13.54 10.06
N GLU A 176 3.33 13.54 10.14
CA GLU A 176 2.58 12.56 10.93
C GLU A 176 2.77 11.14 10.35
N VAL A 177 2.65 10.99 9.03
CA VAL A 177 2.98 9.71 8.35
C VAL A 177 4.41 9.29 8.65
N ALA A 178 5.38 10.21 8.61
CA ALA A 178 6.77 9.90 8.95
C ALA A 178 6.91 9.37 10.40
N ALA A 179 6.21 9.97 11.36
CA ALA A 179 6.21 9.52 12.75
C ALA A 179 5.59 8.12 12.89
N THR A 180 4.45 7.88 12.24
CA THR A 180 3.76 6.58 12.20
C THR A 180 4.62 5.49 11.55
N VAL A 181 5.38 5.79 10.49
CA VAL A 181 6.41 4.88 9.93
C VAL A 181 7.42 4.47 10.99
N GLY A 182 7.93 5.43 11.78
CA GLY A 182 8.86 5.13 12.86
C GLY A 182 8.29 4.14 13.88
N LEU A 183 7.00 4.26 14.21
CA LEU A 183 6.31 3.37 15.13
C LEU A 183 6.05 1.99 14.52
N LEU A 184 5.58 1.90 13.27
CA LEU A 184 5.31 0.61 12.61
C LEU A 184 6.58 -0.26 12.49
N PHE A 185 7.74 0.36 12.29
CA PHE A 185 9.04 -0.32 12.26
C PHE A 185 9.76 -0.34 13.61
N GLY A 186 9.11 0.21 14.64
CA GLY A 186 9.62 0.39 16.00
C GLY A 186 9.70 -0.88 16.83
N ARG A 187 9.99 -0.68 18.11
CA ARG A 187 10.17 -1.73 19.11
C ARG A 187 9.23 -1.54 20.28
N CYS A 188 8.71 -2.62 20.82
CA CYS A 188 7.90 -2.56 22.03
C CYS A 188 8.21 -3.75 22.96
N SER A 189 7.93 -3.55 24.24
CA SER A 189 7.96 -4.61 25.25
C SER A 189 6.56 -5.14 25.50
N CYS A 190 6.42 -6.47 25.53
CA CYS A 190 5.16 -7.10 25.90
C CYS A 190 4.79 -6.77 27.36
N PRO A 191 3.56 -6.30 27.65
CA PRO A 191 3.15 -5.99 29.02
C PRO A 191 3.00 -7.25 29.90
N GLU A 192 2.79 -8.43 29.30
CA GLU A 192 2.57 -9.69 30.02
C GLU A 192 3.87 -10.35 30.47
N CYS A 193 4.88 -10.41 29.58
CA CYS A 193 6.13 -11.14 29.85
C CYS A 193 7.40 -10.28 29.80
N GLY A 194 7.29 -9.01 29.40
CA GLY A 194 8.43 -8.09 29.27
C GLY A 194 9.34 -8.35 28.06
N ALA A 195 9.04 -9.35 27.22
CA ALA A 195 9.83 -9.63 26.02
C ALA A 195 9.78 -8.44 25.05
N GLU A 196 10.95 -8.03 24.56
CA GLU A 196 11.08 -7.00 23.53
C GLU A 196 11.00 -7.63 22.13
N PHE A 197 10.34 -6.94 21.21
CA PHE A 197 10.26 -7.34 19.82
C PHE A 197 10.08 -6.14 18.89
N ARG A 198 10.37 -6.31 17.60
CA ARG A 198 10.07 -5.32 16.56
C ARG A 198 8.66 -5.53 16.05
N VAL A 199 7.89 -4.45 15.91
CA VAL A 199 6.51 -4.50 15.44
C VAL A 199 6.45 -5.05 14.01
N ALA A 200 7.26 -4.50 13.11
CA ALA A 200 7.40 -4.94 11.72
C ALA A 200 7.69 -6.45 11.56
N GLU A 201 8.50 -7.05 12.44
CA GLU A 201 8.79 -8.49 12.38
C GLU A 201 7.59 -9.36 12.78
N ARG A 202 6.66 -8.80 13.56
CA ARG A 202 5.42 -9.49 13.94
C ARG A 202 4.32 -9.33 12.89
N VAL A 203 4.31 -8.21 12.18
CA VAL A 203 3.42 -7.99 11.02
C VAL A 203 3.81 -8.91 9.86
N ALA A 204 5.11 -9.17 9.68
CA ALA A 204 5.63 -10.01 8.59
C ALA A 204 5.66 -11.53 8.89
N ALA A 205 5.24 -11.96 10.10
CA ALA A 205 5.37 -13.34 10.57
C ALA A 205 4.12 -14.18 10.30
#